data_AF-A0AAW2XQ40-F1
#
_entry.id   AF-A0AAW2XQ40-F1
#
_cell.length_a   1.000
_cell.length_b   1.000
_cell.length_c   1.000
_cell.angle_alpha   90.00
_cell.angle_beta   90.00
_cell.angle_gamma   90.00
#
_symmetry.space_group_name_H-M   'P 1'
#
loop_
_entity.id
_entity.type
_entity.pdbx_description
1 polymer ?
#
loop_
_entity_poly.entity_id
_entity_poly.type
_entity_poly.pdbx_seq_one_letter_code
_entity_poly.pdbx_strand_id
1 'polypeptide(L)'
;MCIDFQDLNKACPKDFYPLPRIDQLVDSTSGCKLLSMMDASQGYHQILLAPEDHKRVSFITSDDTFCYVAMPLGLKNVGATYQRMVDKIFLPQLSKNMEVYVDDARKK
;
A
#
# COMPACT_ATOMS: atom_id res chain seq x y z
N MET A 1 -3.13 7.17 16.01
CA MET A 1 -2.50 8.49 15.83
C MET A 1 -2.58 8.83 14.34
N CYS A 2 -3.08 10.02 13.98
CA CYS A 2 -3.19 10.46 12.60
C CYS A 2 -2.31 11.70 12.45
N ILE A 3 -1.36 11.65 11.52
CA ILE A 3 -0.45 12.76 11.23
C ILE A 3 -0.89 13.41 9.92
N ASP A 4 -1.01 14.72 9.91
CA ASP A 4 -1.34 15.46 8.70
C ASP A 4 -0.10 15.59 7.79
N PHE A 5 -0.10 14.82 6.70
CA PHE A 5 0.95 14.85 5.68
C PHE A 5 0.58 15.70 4.47
N GLN A 6 -0.45 16.55 4.52
CA GLN A 6 -0.91 17.32 3.35
C GLN A 6 0.20 18.10 2.65
N ASP A 7 1.02 18.85 3.39
CA ASP A 7 2.06 19.68 2.79
C ASP A 7 3.22 18.84 2.25
N LEU A 8 3.59 17.76 2.96
CA LEU A 8 4.53 16.77 2.46
C LEU A 8 4.04 16.13 1.16
N ASN A 9 2.75 15.78 1.08
CA ASN A 9 2.11 15.19 -0.09
C ASN A 9 2.02 16.15 -1.29
N LYS A 10 1.89 17.45 -1.05
CA LYS A 10 1.95 18.49 -2.10
C LYS A 10 3.35 18.61 -2.67
N ALA A 11 4.38 18.60 -1.80
CA ALA A 11 5.77 18.70 -2.21
C ALA A 11 6.29 17.40 -2.88
N CYS A 12 5.71 16.25 -2.54
CA CYS A 12 6.15 14.96 -3.05
C CYS A 12 5.67 14.72 -4.51
N PRO A 13 6.59 14.41 -5.45
CA PRO A 13 6.23 13.93 -6.77
C PRO A 13 5.30 12.72 -6.69
N LYS A 14 4.27 12.69 -7.56
CA LYS A 14 3.33 11.57 -7.59
C LYS A 14 4.01 10.36 -8.24
N ASP A 15 3.93 9.19 -7.59
CA ASP A 15 4.24 7.91 -8.23
C ASP A 15 3.04 7.48 -9.10
N PHE A 16 3.30 7.22 -10.38
CA PHE A 16 2.30 6.79 -11.36
C PHE A 16 2.30 5.28 -11.57
N TYR A 17 2.78 4.51 -10.59
CA TYR A 17 2.68 3.05 -10.66
C TYR A 17 1.24 2.61 -10.94
N PRO A 18 1.02 1.74 -11.94
CA PRO A 18 -0.32 1.34 -12.34
C PRO A 18 -0.99 0.56 -11.21
N LEU A 19 -2.16 1.02 -10.79
CA LEU A 19 -3.03 0.25 -9.90
C LEU A 19 -4.00 -0.58 -10.75
N PRO A 20 -4.30 -1.83 -10.36
CA PRO A 20 -5.28 -2.66 -11.05
C PRO A 20 -6.65 -1.98 -11.12
N ARG A 21 -7.36 -2.19 -12.22
CA ARG A 21 -8.74 -1.70 -12.36
C ARG A 21 -9.68 -2.60 -11.58
N ILE A 22 -10.57 -2.00 -10.80
CA ILE A 22 -11.54 -2.73 -9.97
C ILE A 22 -12.40 -3.66 -10.82
N ASP A 23 -12.86 -3.21 -11.99
CA ASP A 23 -13.69 -4.02 -12.90
C ASP A 23 -12.99 -5.33 -13.30
N GLN A 24 -11.69 -5.27 -13.58
CA GLN A 24 -10.91 -6.45 -13.96
C GLN A 24 -10.82 -7.48 -12.82
N LEU A 25 -10.74 -7.02 -11.57
CA LEU A 25 -10.70 -7.89 -10.39
C LEU A 25 -12.05 -8.58 -10.16
N VAL A 26 -13.15 -7.88 -10.43
CA VAL A 26 -14.50 -8.43 -10.31
C VAL A 26 -14.73 -9.47 -11.40
N ASP A 27 -14.45 -9.11 -12.66
CA ASP A 27 -14.63 -10.02 -13.80
C ASP A 27 -13.79 -11.28 -13.64
N SER A 28 -12.55 -11.15 -13.17
CA SER A 28 -11.63 -12.28 -13.05
C SER A 28 -11.99 -13.23 -11.92
N THR A 29 -12.77 -12.80 -10.93
CA THR A 29 -13.27 -13.64 -9.82
C THR A 29 -14.68 -14.19 -10.07
N SER A 30 -15.33 -13.76 -11.16
CA SER A 30 -16.63 -14.27 -11.58
C SER A 30 -16.54 -15.76 -11.94
N GLY A 31 -17.50 -16.56 -11.45
CA GLY A 31 -17.56 -18.00 -11.71
C GLY A 31 -16.63 -18.86 -10.86
N CYS A 32 -15.84 -18.27 -9.94
CA CYS A 32 -15.08 -19.02 -8.95
C CYS A 32 -16.01 -19.78 -8.00
N LYS A 33 -15.81 -21.10 -7.85
CA LYS A 33 -16.59 -21.94 -6.94
C LYS A 33 -16.32 -21.63 -5.46
N LEU A 34 -15.10 -21.17 -5.18
CA LEU A 34 -14.63 -20.76 -3.87
C LEU A 34 -13.77 -19.52 -4.06
N LEU A 35 -13.94 -18.53 -3.18
CA LEU A 35 -13.12 -17.33 -3.17
C LEU A 35 -12.67 -17.07 -1.74
N SER A 36 -11.37 -16.89 -1.54
CA SER A 36 -10.81 -16.46 -0.26
C SER A 36 -10.34 -15.02 -0.35
N MET A 37 -10.78 -14.19 0.59
CA MET A 37 -10.32 -12.80 0.73
C MET A 37 -9.34 -12.70 1.89
N MET A 38 -8.25 -11.99 1.67
CA MET A 38 -7.24 -11.67 2.68
C MET A 38 -7.12 -10.16 2.74
N ASP A 39 -7.25 -9.61 3.94
CA ASP A 39 -7.07 -8.18 4.22
C ASP A 39 -5.69 -7.97 4.87
N ALA A 40 -4.88 -7.13 4.25
CA ALA A 40 -3.60 -6.68 4.78
C ALA A 40 -3.70 -5.25 5.34
N SER A 41 -4.69 -4.97 6.17
CA SER A 41 -4.96 -3.66 6.79
C SER A 41 -3.81 -3.03 7.60
N GLN A 42 -2.79 -3.81 7.98
CA GLN A 42 -1.54 -3.32 8.60
C GLN A 42 -0.32 -3.44 7.66
N GLY A 43 -0.54 -3.77 6.40
CA GLY A 43 0.49 -4.09 5.42
C GLY A 43 1.44 -2.91 5.17
N TYR A 44 0.94 -1.68 5.18
CA TYR A 44 1.78 -0.50 5.00
C TYR A 44 2.82 -0.35 6.10
N HIS A 45 2.46 -0.65 7.35
CA HIS A 45 3.37 -0.59 8.49
C HIS A 45 4.46 -1.67 8.45
N GLN A 46 4.41 -2.60 7.50
CA GLN A 46 5.45 -3.61 7.26
C GLN A 46 6.47 -3.15 6.21
N ILE A 47 6.20 -2.05 5.48
CA ILE A 47 7.11 -1.50 4.48
C ILE A 47 8.05 -0.51 5.17
N LEU A 48 9.34 -0.84 5.22
CA LEU A 48 10.35 0.05 5.75
C LEU A 48 10.53 1.28 4.85
N LEU A 49 10.61 2.45 5.47
CA LEU A 49 10.99 3.68 4.79
C LEU A 49 12.49 3.70 4.55
N ALA A 50 12.91 4.33 3.45
CA ALA A 50 14.31 4.60 3.21
C ALA A 50 14.87 5.47 4.35
N PRO A 51 16.08 5.19 4.88
CA PRO A 51 16.64 5.95 6.01
C PRO A 51 16.69 7.46 5.79
N GLU A 52 16.92 7.90 4.55
CA GLU A 52 16.91 9.31 4.15
C GLU A 52 15.53 9.98 4.27
N ASP A 53 14.45 9.20 4.21
CA ASP A 53 13.08 9.71 4.27
C ASP A 53 12.53 9.75 5.70
N HIS A 54 13.16 9.09 6.68
CA HIS A 54 12.67 9.06 8.08
C HIS A 54 12.40 10.48 8.62
N LYS A 55 13.33 11.41 8.38
CA LYS A 55 13.20 12.81 8.81
C LYS A 55 12.02 13.54 8.17
N ARG A 56 11.67 13.19 6.92
CA ARG A 56 10.56 13.79 6.17
C ARG A 56 9.21 13.36 6.73
N VAL A 57 9.17 12.21 7.39
CA VAL A 57 7.98 11.62 8.00
C VAL A 57 8.06 11.73 9.53
N SER A 58 8.57 12.86 10.01
CA SER A 58 8.62 13.21 11.43
C SER A 58 7.32 13.90 11.88
N PHE A 59 7.02 13.76 13.16
CA PHE A 59 5.88 14.39 13.81
C PHE A 59 6.24 14.77 15.25
N ILE A 60 5.56 15.78 15.77
CA ILE A 60 5.79 16.33 17.10
C ILE A 60 4.66 15.86 18.02
N THR A 61 5.02 15.34 19.19
CA THR A 61 4.07 15.09 20.30
C THR A 61 4.28 16.14 21.40
N SER A 62 3.51 16.07 22.49
CA SER A 62 3.73 16.93 23.65
C SER A 62 5.11 16.77 24.28
N ASP A 63 5.73 15.60 24.07
CA ASP A 63 6.91 15.17 24.83
C ASP A 63 8.18 15.30 23.99
N ASP A 64 8.14 14.92 22.71
CA ASP A 64 9.30 14.96 21.82
C ASP A 64 8.91 14.89 20.33
N THR A 65 9.91 14.97 19.45
CA THR A 65 9.80 14.74 18.02
C THR A 65 10.16 13.29 17.69
N PHE A 66 9.25 12.61 17.01
CA PHE A 66 9.42 11.24 16.57
C PHE A 66 9.43 11.17 15.05
N CYS A 67 9.94 10.06 14.50
CA CYS A 67 9.86 9.78 13.07
C CYS A 67 9.41 8.34 12.82
N TYR A 68 8.69 8.16 11.72
CA TYR A 68 8.31 6.83 11.27
C TYR A 68 9.49 6.13 10.59
N VAL A 69 9.74 4.88 10.99
CA VAL A 69 10.71 3.97 10.35
C VAL A 69 10.07 3.06 9.30
N ALA A 70 8.75 2.87 9.41
CA ALA A 70 7.91 2.15 8.47
C ALA A 70 6.81 3.05 7.96
N MET A 71 6.31 2.78 6.76
CA MET A 71 5.42 3.65 6.03
C MET A 71 4.10 3.91 6.79
N PRO A 72 3.81 5.16 7.21
CA PRO A 72 2.55 5.48 7.85
C PRO A 72 1.44 5.66 6.83
N LEU A 73 0.21 5.49 7.32
CA LEU A 73 -0.98 5.91 6.59
C LEU A 73 -0.95 7.41 6.28
N GLY A 74 -1.55 7.79 5.15
CA GLY A 74 -1.71 9.19 4.77
C GLY A 74 -0.63 9.74 3.84
N LEU A 75 0.44 9.00 3.51
CA LEU A 75 1.35 9.43 2.44
C LEU A 75 0.75 9.13 1.05
N LYS A 76 0.92 10.08 0.14
CA LYS A 76 0.35 10.05 -1.22
C LYS A 76 0.75 8.84 -2.06
N ASN A 77 1.96 8.33 -1.88
CA ASN A 77 2.53 7.25 -2.69
C ASN A 77 2.49 5.88 -2.00
N VAL A 78 1.82 5.76 -0.84
CA VAL A 78 1.74 4.49 -0.08
C VAL A 78 1.14 3.38 -0.93
N GLY A 79 -0.01 3.62 -1.57
CA GLY A 79 -0.68 2.59 -2.38
C GLY A 79 0.16 2.11 -3.57
N ALA A 80 0.88 3.02 -4.23
CA ALA A 80 1.78 2.69 -5.34
C ALA A 80 2.97 1.83 -4.87
N THR A 81 3.55 2.16 -3.72
CA THR A 81 4.65 1.39 -3.12
C THR A 81 4.17 -0.01 -2.73
N TYR A 82 3.00 -0.09 -2.10
CA TYR A 82 2.41 -1.36 -1.67
C TYR A 82 2.08 -2.25 -2.86
N GLN A 83 1.38 -1.72 -3.87
CA GLN A 83 1.06 -2.49 -5.08
C GLN A 83 2.34 -3.02 -5.75
N ARG A 84 3.38 -2.19 -5.90
CA ARG A 84 4.66 -2.62 -6.48
C ARG A 84 5.34 -3.75 -5.71
N MET A 85 5.25 -3.73 -4.38
CA MET A 85 5.77 -4.80 -3.54
C MET A 85 4.98 -6.10 -3.77
N VAL A 86 3.65 -6.02 -3.70
CA VAL A 86 2.77 -7.18 -3.82
C VAL A 86 2.85 -7.79 -5.22
N ASP A 87 2.90 -6.97 -6.27
CA ASP A 87 3.10 -7.42 -7.64
C ASP A 87 4.39 -8.22 -7.80
N LYS A 88 5.47 -7.80 -7.14
CA LYS A 88 6.74 -8.55 -7.13
C LYS A 88 6.64 -9.88 -6.38
N ILE A 89 5.98 -9.89 -5.22
CA ILE A 89 5.85 -11.10 -4.38
C ILE A 89 5.01 -12.16 -5.09
N PHE A 90 3.92 -11.75 -5.74
CA PHE A 90 2.92 -12.65 -6.30
C PHE A 90 2.90 -12.71 -7.83
N LEU A 91 3.90 -12.14 -8.50
CA LEU A 91 4.04 -12.14 -9.96
C LEU A 91 3.70 -13.50 -10.61
N PRO A 92 4.11 -14.67 -10.05
CA PRO A 92 3.78 -15.97 -10.64
C PRO A 92 2.29 -16.35 -10.57
N GLN A 93 1.56 -15.83 -9.57
CA GLN A 93 0.16 -16.16 -9.21
C GLN A 93 -0.85 -15.12 -9.71
N LEU A 94 -0.41 -13.88 -9.92
CA LEU A 94 -1.24 -12.79 -10.39
C LEU A 94 -1.96 -13.17 -11.69
N SER A 95 -3.25 -12.81 -11.77
CA SER A 95 -4.15 -13.10 -12.90
C SER A 95 -4.40 -14.58 -13.20
N LYS A 96 -3.80 -15.51 -12.44
CA LYS A 96 -4.04 -16.96 -12.57
C LYS A 96 -5.01 -17.43 -11.50
N ASN A 97 -4.53 -17.47 -10.26
CA ASN A 97 -5.28 -17.92 -9.10
C ASN A 97 -5.37 -16.85 -8.01
N MET A 98 -4.77 -15.68 -8.23
CA MET A 98 -4.83 -14.58 -7.29
C MET A 98 -4.93 -13.23 -7.99
N GLU A 99 -5.69 -12.35 -7.38
CA GLU A 99 -5.81 -10.94 -7.76
C GLU A 99 -5.52 -10.11 -6.53
N VAL A 100 -4.78 -9.02 -6.69
CA VAL A 100 -4.47 -8.14 -5.56
C VAL A 100 -4.72 -6.69 -5.95
N TYR A 101 -5.36 -5.95 -5.07
CA TYR A 101 -5.58 -4.52 -5.19
C TYR A 101 -5.24 -3.86 -3.87
N VAL A 102 -4.11 -3.17 -3.86
CA VAL A 102 -3.55 -2.54 -2.67
C VAL A 102 -3.61 -3.54 -1.50
N ASP A 103 -4.34 -3.24 -0.42
CA ASP A 103 -4.48 -4.01 0.82
C ASP A 103 -5.25 -5.34 0.66
N ASP A 104 -6.04 -5.49 -0.41
CA ASP A 104 -6.98 -6.60 -0.61
C ASP A 104 -6.44 -7.65 -1.57
N ALA A 105 -6.26 -8.89 -1.10
CA ALA A 105 -5.92 -10.03 -1.93
C ALA A 105 -7.07 -11.04 -2.05
N ARG A 106 -7.37 -11.48 -3.26
CA ARG A 106 -8.42 -12.45 -3.57
C ARG A 106 -7.83 -13.68 -4.23
N LYS A 107 -8.02 -14.84 -3.62
CA LYS A 107 -7.59 -16.13 -4.17
C LYS A 107 -8.79 -16.90 -4.72
N LYS A 108 -8.67 -17.32 -5.98
CA LYS A 108 -9.65 -18.09 -6.76
C LYS A 108 -9.53 -19.59 -6.54
#